data_AF-A0A7X3QNV9-F1
#
_entry.id   AF-A0A7X3QNV9-F1
#
_cell.length_a   1.000
_cell.length_b   1.000
_cell.length_c   1.000
_cell.angle_alpha   90.00
_cell.angle_beta   90.00
_cell.angle_gamma   90.00
#
_symmetry.space_group_name_H-M   'P 1'
#
loop_
_entity.id
_entity.type
_entity.pdbx_description
1 polymer ?
#
loop_
_entity_poly.entity_id
_entity_poly.type
_entity_poly.pdbx_seq_one_letter_code
_entity_poly.pdbx_strand_id
1 'polypeptide(L)' 'MSERRPFSELTKDFTPERRSQIDRMKRELVAEVPLHETRRARAMTQPGLAKTLNVNHPDAM' A
#
# COMPACT_ATOMS: atom_id res chain seq x y z
N MET A 1 -30.95 1.88 1.52
CA MET A 1 -30.33 2.03 0.18
C MET A 1 -29.06 2.84 0.38
N SER A 2 -27.88 2.26 0.17
CA SER A 2 -26.62 3.03 0.29
C SER A 2 -26.43 3.81 -1.01
N GLU A 3 -26.75 5.11 -1.00
CA GLU A 3 -26.50 5.98 -2.15
C GLU A 3 -24.99 6.06 -2.41
N ARG A 4 -24.57 5.48 -3.53
CA ARG A 4 -23.20 5.59 -4.04
C ARG A 4 -23.00 7.00 -4.59
N ARG A 5 -22.64 7.94 -3.72
CA ARG A 5 -22.20 9.28 -4.12
C ARG A 5 -20.78 9.21 -4.68
N PRO A 6 -20.48 9.88 -5.81
CA PRO A 6 -19.13 9.94 -6.34
C PRO A 6 -18.19 10.61 -5.34
N PHE A 7 -16.95 10.13 -5.26
CA PHE A 7 -15.97 10.62 -4.30
C PHE A 7 -15.68 12.13 -4.43
N SER A 8 -15.81 12.67 -5.64
CA SER A 8 -15.72 14.12 -5.89
C SER A 8 -16.78 14.92 -5.13
N GLU A 9 -18.02 14.42 -5.03
CA GLU A 9 -19.08 15.07 -4.28
C GLU A 9 -18.85 15.02 -2.76
N LEU A 10 -18.21 13.95 -2.27
CA LEU A 10 -17.89 13.79 -0.85
C LEU A 10 -16.73 14.69 -0.40
N THR A 11 -15.89 15.12 -1.33
CA THR A 11 -14.67 15.89 -1.06
C THR A 11 -14.75 17.36 -1.46
N LYS A 12 -15.84 17.77 -2.12
CA LYS A 12 -16.03 19.12 -2.65
C LYS A 12 -15.91 20.21 -1.57
N ASP A 13 -16.43 19.94 -0.38
CA ASP A 13 -16.52 20.90 0.73
C ASP A 13 -15.31 20.83 1.69
N PHE A 14 -14.23 20.13 1.31
CA PHE A 14 -13.01 20.11 2.13
C PHE A 14 -12.38 21.49 2.20
N THR A 15 -12.10 21.91 3.44
CA THR A 15 -11.36 23.15 3.71
C THR A 15 -9.95 23.09 3.09
N PRO A 16 -9.33 24.24 2.78
CA PRO A 16 -7.98 24.30 2.23
C PRO A 16 -6.96 23.55 3.10
N GLU A 17 -7.09 23.63 4.42
CA GLU A 17 -6.22 22.97 5.40
C GLU A 17 -6.36 21.45 5.32
N ARG A 18 -7.60 20.96 5.17
CA ARG A 18 -7.84 19.51 5.03
C ARG A 18 -7.31 18.98 3.70
N ARG A 19 -7.42 19.76 2.63
CA ARG A 19 -6.84 19.41 1.32
C ARG A 19 -5.31 19.35 1.39
N SER A 20 -4.66 20.31 2.04
CA SER A 20 -3.20 20.33 2.17
C SER A 20 -2.67 19.15 3.00
N GLN A 21 -3.38 18.78 4.08
CA GLN A 21 -3.04 17.59 4.87
C GLN A 21 -3.15 16.31 4.04
N ILE A 22 -4.23 16.16 3.27
CA ILE A 22 -4.42 15.00 2.39
C ILE A 22 -3.33 14.93 1.32
N ASP A 23 -2.97 16.06 0.72
CA ASP A 23 -1.94 16.08 -0.31
C ASP A 23 -0.54 15.77 0.26
N ARG A 24 -0.26 16.19 1.50
CA ARG A 24 0.95 15.75 2.21
C ARG A 24 0.95 14.23 2.39
N MET A 25 -0.14 13.66 2.92
CA MET A 25 -0.24 12.22 3.14
C MET A 25 -0.12 11.44 1.83
N LYS A 26 -0.72 11.92 0.73
CA LYS A 26 -0.57 11.30 -0.61
C LYS A 26 0.89 11.26 -1.04
N ARG A 27 1.64 12.35 -0.86
CA ARG A 27 3.06 12.40 -1.24
C ARG A 27 3.89 11.42 -0.43
N GLU A 28 3.64 11.33 0.88
CA GLU A 28 4.28 10.35 1.76
C GLU A 28 3.95 8.92 1.29
N LEU A 29 2.68 8.63 1.00
CA LEU A 29 2.24 7.31 0.52
C LEU A 29 2.88 6.94 -0.82
N VAL A 30 2.90 7.86 -1.79
CA VAL A 30 3.51 7.65 -3.11
C VAL A 30 5.01 7.42 -2.99
N ALA A 31 5.69 8.10 -2.06
CA ALA A 31 7.11 7.86 -1.80
C ALA A 31 7.37 6.46 -1.20
N GLU A 32 6.42 5.89 -0.48
CA GLU A 32 6.51 4.54 0.08
C GLU A 32 6.16 3.42 -0.91
N VAL A 33 5.43 3.71 -2.01
CA VAL A 33 5.04 2.72 -3.02
C VAL A 33 6.24 1.98 -3.64
N PRO A 34 7.31 2.65 -4.12
CA PRO A 34 8.49 1.96 -4.68
C PRO A 34 9.13 0.98 -3.69
N LEU A 35 9.19 1.36 -2.41
CA LEU A 35 9.74 0.51 -1.35
C LEU A 35 8.82 -0.68 -1.05
N HIS A 36 7.52 -0.46 -1.00
CA HIS A 36 6.52 -1.51 -0.81
C HIS A 36 6.52 -2.51 -1.98
N GLU A 37 6.59 -2.04 -3.22
CA GLU A 37 6.68 -2.89 -4.41
C GLU A 37 7.97 -3.73 -4.40
N THR A 38 9.10 -3.13 -4.03
CA THR A 38 10.37 -3.84 -3.88
C THR A 38 10.30 -4.91 -2.78
N ARG A 39 9.71 -4.58 -1.62
CA ARG A 39 9.48 -5.54 -0.52
C ARG A 39 8.57 -6.67 -0.96
N ARG A 40 7.48 -6.37 -1.67
CA ARG A 40 6.55 -7.37 -2.21
C ARG A 40 7.22 -8.28 -3.22
N ALA A 41 7.95 -7.73 -4.18
CA ALA A 41 8.70 -8.51 -5.17
C ALA A 41 9.71 -9.45 -4.49
N ARG A 42 10.47 -8.94 -3.51
CA ARG A 42 11.40 -9.75 -2.72
C ARG A 42 10.69 -10.85 -1.93
N ALA A 43 9.59 -10.52 -1.26
CA ALA A 43 8.78 -11.47 -0.52
C ALA A 43 8.06 -12.49 -1.42
N MET A 44 7.88 -12.23 -2.71
CA MET A 44 7.42 -13.24 -3.69
C MET A 44 8.58 -14.12 -4.17
N THR A 45 9.77 -13.55 -4.35
CA THR A 45 10.97 -14.32 -4.73
C THR A 45 11.46 -15.24 -3.61
N GLN A 46 11.28 -14.90 -2.34
CA GLN A 46 11.69 -15.75 -1.20
C GLN A 46 10.95 -17.10 -1.13
N PRO A 47 9.60 -17.16 -1.21
CA PRO A 47 8.85 -18.41 -1.35
C PRO A 47 9.22 -19.19 -2.61
N GLY A 48 9.44 -18.48 -3.74
CA GLY A 48 9.89 -19.10 -4.97
C GLY A 48 11.27 -19.76 -4.80
N LEU A 49 12.20 -19.06 -4.17
CA LEU A 49 13.55 -19.55 -3.87
C LEU A 49 13.53 -20.70 -2.86
N ALA A 50 12.70 -20.63 -1.81
CA ALA A 50 12.53 -21.70 -0.83
C ALA A 50 12.03 -23.00 -1.49
N LYS A 51 11.09 -22.87 -2.44
CA LYS A 51 10.58 -23.99 -3.24
C LYS A 51 11.67 -24.58 -4.15
N THR A 52 12.51 -23.75 -4.76
CA THR A 52 13.62 -24.22 -5.61
C THR A 52 14.75 -24.86 -4.80
N LEU A 53 15.06 -24.32 -3.63
CA LEU A 53 16.12 -24.84 -2.76
C LEU A 53 15.68 -26.02 -1.89
N ASN A 54 14.40 -26.45 -1.99
CA ASN A 54 13.78 -27.53 -1.22
C ASN A 54 14.07 -27.45 0.29
N VAL A 55 14.27 -26.24 0.80
CA VAL A 55 14.41 -25.97 2.23
C VAL A 55 13.02 -25.65 2.72
N ASN A 56 12.30 -26.69 3.16
CA ASN A 56 11.19 -26.48 4.07
C ASN A 56 11.76 -25.74 5.27
N HIS A 57 11.37 -24.49 5.44
CA HIS A 57 11.73 -23.61 6.55
C HIS A 57 11.61 -24.39 7.87
N PRO A 58 12.71 -24.67 8.59
CA PRO A 58 12.61 -25.11 9.97
C PRO A 58 12.57 -23.86 10.86
N ASP A 59 11.55 -23.83 11.72
CA ASP A 59 11.51 -23.23 13.05
C ASP A 59 12.08 -21.82 13.23
N ALA A 60 11.15 -20.85 13.25
CA ALA A 60 11.24 -19.72 14.17
C ALA A 60 10.03 -19.78 15.11
N MET A 61 10.03 -20.78 16.00
CA MET A 61 9.40 -20.73 17.33
C MET A 61 10.37 -21.32 18.34
#